data_AF-A0AAN1HXR7-F1
#
_entry.id   AF-A0AAN1HXR7-F1
#
_cell.length_a   1.000
_cell.length_b   1.000
_cell.length_c   1.000
_cell.angle_alpha   90.00
_cell.angle_beta   90.00
_cell.angle_gamma   90.00
#
_symmetry.space_group_name_H-M   'P 1'
#
loop_
_entity.id
_entity.type
_entity.pdbx_description
1 polymer ?
#
loop_
_entity_poly.entity_id
_entity_poly.type
_entity_poly.pdbx_seq_one_letter_code
_entity_poly.pdbx_strand_id
1 'polypeptide(L)' 'MDRHAAWVRERRDAKDELRTQIWLSADTSRRLRAIAARAGLQPEQILAQLADHAQIDKDGTVVVAPFTPRLVERS' A
#
# COMPACT_ATOMS: atom_id res chain seq x y z
N MET A 1 -2.81 14.24 29.09
CA MET A 1 -4.16 14.36 28.47
C MET A 1 -4.22 13.59 27.14
N ASP A 2 -3.26 12.69 26.88
CA ASP A 2 -2.89 12.23 25.55
C ASP A 2 -3.47 10.87 25.18
N ARG A 3 -3.91 10.10 26.19
CA ARG A 3 -4.45 8.75 26.01
C ARG A 3 -5.81 8.74 25.29
N HIS A 4 -6.62 9.78 25.49
CA HIS A 4 -7.92 9.90 24.84
C HIS A 4 -7.78 10.28 23.36
N ALA A 5 -6.85 11.18 23.04
CA ALA A 5 -6.55 11.56 21.66
C ALA A 5 -5.94 10.38 20.87
N ALA A 6 -5.03 9.62 21.47
CA ALA A 6 -4.46 8.41 20.86
C ALA A 6 -5.55 7.35 20.56
N TRP A 7 -6.45 7.10 21.51
CA TRP A 7 -7.54 6.13 21.34
C TRP A 7 -8.56 6.53 20.26
N VAL A 8 -8.90 7.82 20.17
CA VAL A 8 -9.80 8.33 19.13
C VAL A 8 -9.16 8.22 17.74
N ARG A 9 -7.84 8.41 17.64
CA ARG A 9 -7.09 8.28 16.39
C ARG A 9 -7.03 6.82 15.93
N GLU A 10 -6.68 5.91 16.83
CA GLU A 10 -6.67 4.47 16.59
C GLU A 10 -8.05 3.94 16.14
N ARG A 11 -9.15 4.42 16.74
CA ARG A 11 -10.50 4.05 16.31
C ARG A 11 -10.91 4.64 14.96
N ARG A 12 -10.39 5.79 14.57
CA ARG A 12 -10.62 6.36 13.23
C ARG A 12 -9.85 5.56 12.18
N ASP A 13 -8.58 5.30 12.42
CA ASP A 13 -7.74 4.51 11.51
C ASP A 13 -8.33 3.10 11.32
N ALA A 14 -8.85 2.48 12.37
CA ALA A 14 -9.54 1.18 12.29
C ALA A 14 -10.89 1.24 11.55
N LYS A 15 -11.56 2.41 11.52
CA LYS A 15 -12.85 2.58 10.83
C LYS A 15 -12.67 2.85 9.33
N ASP A 16 -11.56 3.48 8.96
CA ASP A 16 -11.20 3.76 7.57
C ASP A 16 -10.40 2.60 6.94
N GLU A 17 -10.06 1.56 7.72
CA GLU A 17 -9.41 0.34 7.24
C GLU A 17 -10.37 -0.46 6.33
N LEU A 18 -10.14 -0.38 5.02
CA LEU A 18 -10.81 -1.25 4.05
C LEU A 18 -10.01 -2.54 3.86
N ARG A 19 -10.62 -3.68 4.22
CA ARG A 19 -10.08 -5.01 3.91
C ARG A 19 -10.57 -5.48 2.55
N THR A 20 -9.63 -5.77 1.66
CA THR A 20 -9.90 -6.31 0.32
C THR A 20 -9.01 -7.50 0.03
N GLN A 21 -9.49 -8.41 -0.82
CA GLN A 21 -8.71 -9.52 -1.36
C GLN A 21 -8.46 -9.27 -2.85
N ILE A 22 -7.20 -9.41 -3.27
CA ILE A 22 -6.80 -9.18 -4.65
C ILE A 22 -6.22 -10.47 -5.20
N TRP A 23 -6.74 -10.92 -6.34
CA TRP A 23 -6.18 -12.03 -7.09
C TRP A 23 -5.32 -11.52 -8.23
N LEU A 24 -4.06 -11.93 -8.21
CA LEU A 24 -3.07 -11.61 -9.23
C LEU A 24 -2.81 -12.85 -10.07
N SER A 25 -2.46 -12.65 -11.34
CA SER A 25 -1.93 -13.73 -12.15
C SER A 25 -0.67 -14.33 -11.51
N ALA A 26 -0.35 -15.58 -11.86
CA ALA A 26 0.83 -16.24 -11.33
C ALA A 26 2.13 -15.49 -11.65
N ASP A 27 2.21 -14.87 -12.85
CA ASP A 27 3.39 -14.11 -13.25
C ASP A 27 3.55 -12.82 -12.44
N THR A 28 2.49 -12.03 -12.34
CA THR A 28 2.47 -10.81 -11.54
C THR A 28 2.81 -11.11 -10.08
N SER A 29 2.27 -12.21 -9.55
CA SER A 29 2.55 -12.66 -8.18
C SER A 29 4.03 -12.98 -7.94
N ARG A 30 4.68 -13.69 -8.88
CA ARG A 30 6.12 -13.98 -8.79
C ARG A 30 6.96 -12.72 -8.84
N ARG A 31 6.64 -11.81 -9.76
CA ARG A 31 7.34 -10.53 -9.91
C ARG A 31 7.22 -9.68 -8.66
N LEU A 32 6.02 -9.55 -8.10
CA LEU A 32 5.78 -8.81 -6.87
C LEU A 32 6.63 -9.35 -5.72
N ARG A 33 6.65 -10.68 -5.52
CA ARG A 33 7.47 -11.32 -4.48
C ARG A 33 8.96 -11.09 -4.68
N ALA A 34 9.46 -11.15 -5.91
CA ALA A 34 10.87 -10.89 -6.21
C ALA A 34 11.26 -9.43 -5.89
N ILE A 35 10.41 -8.47 -6.23
CA ILE A 35 10.61 -7.05 -5.90
C ILE A 35 10.60 -6.85 -4.39
N ALA A 36 9.61 -7.42 -3.71
CA ALA A 36 9.46 -7.33 -2.26
C ALA A 36 10.70 -7.91 -1.54
N ALA A 37 11.16 -9.10 -1.95
CA ALA A 37 12.37 -9.72 -1.41
C ALA A 37 13.62 -8.86 -1.63
N ARG A 38 13.78 -8.27 -2.82
CA ARG A 38 14.90 -7.37 -3.12
C ARG A 38 14.87 -6.08 -2.28
N ALA A 39 13.67 -5.59 -1.98
CA ALA A 39 13.49 -4.37 -1.20
C ALA A 39 13.48 -4.61 0.32
N GLY A 40 13.47 -5.87 0.78
CA GLY A 40 13.29 -6.20 2.20
C GLY A 40 11.88 -5.88 2.73
N LEU A 41 10.87 -5.91 1.86
CA LEU A 41 9.48 -5.56 2.16
C LEU A 41 8.56 -6.76 2.00
N GLN A 42 7.35 -6.66 2.54
CA GLN A 42 6.25 -7.58 2.26
C GLN A 42 5.52 -7.19 0.97
N PRO A 43 4.95 -8.14 0.21
CA PRO A 43 4.19 -7.86 -1.01
C PRO A 43 3.09 -6.80 -0.83
N GLU A 44 2.41 -6.80 0.31
CA GLU A 44 1.33 -5.88 0.65
C GLU A 44 1.85 -4.44 0.78
N GLN A 45 3.07 -4.24 1.28
CA GLN A 45 3.68 -2.92 1.39
C GLN A 45 4.02 -2.33 0.02
N ILE A 46 4.41 -3.18 -0.93
CA ILE A 46 4.62 -2.77 -2.33
C ILE A 46 3.29 -2.38 -2.97
N LEU A 47 2.22 -3.16 -2.72
CA LEU A 47 0.88 -2.86 -3.23
C LEU A 47 0.31 -1.56 -2.63
N ALA A 48 0.52 -1.31 -1.35
CA ALA A 48 0.13 -0.05 -0.70
C ALA A 48 0.84 1.14 -1.36
N GLN A 49 2.16 1.04 -1.58
CA GLN A 49 2.90 2.09 -2.28
C GLN A 49 2.45 2.26 -3.73
N LEU A 50 2.15 1.18 -4.45
CA LEU A 50 1.57 1.26 -5.80
C LEU A 50 0.25 2.04 -5.80
N ALA A 51 -0.61 1.79 -4.81
CA ALA A 51 -1.88 2.50 -4.66
C ALA A 51 -1.67 3.97 -4.30
N ASP A 52 -0.73 4.29 -3.40
CA ASP A 52 -0.40 5.67 -3.03
C ASP A 52 0.15 6.49 -4.21
N HIS A 53 0.89 5.83 -5.11
CA HIS A 53 1.44 6.44 -6.31
C HIS A 53 0.50 6.38 -7.52
N ALA A 54 -0.66 5.72 -7.40
CA ALA A 54 -1.62 5.59 -8.49
C ALA A 54 -2.35 6.90 -8.74
N GLN A 55 -2.44 7.26 -10.01
CA GLN A 55 -3.15 8.44 -10.49
C GLN A 55 -4.07 8.05 -11.64
N ILE A 56 -5.13 8.81 -11.83
CA ILE A 56 -6.01 8.65 -12.98
C ILE A 56 -5.56 9.67 -14.04
N ASP A 57 -5.19 9.18 -15.22
CA ASP A 57 -4.85 10.05 -16.36
C ASP A 57 -6.12 10.62 -17.01
N LYS A 58 -5.94 11.56 -17.95
CA LYS A 58 -7.02 12.32 -18.62
C LYS A 58 -8.02 11.44 -19.35
N ASP A 59 -7.62 10.25 -19.76
CA ASP A 59 -8.45 9.24 -20.43
C ASP A 59 -9.17 8.29 -19.46
N GLY A 60 -8.97 8.45 -18.15
CA GLY A 60 -9.52 7.59 -17.11
C GLY A 60 -8.67 6.35 -16.79
N THR A 61 -7.50 6.20 -17.43
CA THR A 61 -6.59 5.08 -17.17
C THR A 61 -5.88 5.27 -15.83
N VAL A 62 -5.74 4.19 -15.04
CA VAL A 62 -4.93 4.20 -13.82
C VAL A 62 -3.47 4.02 -14.21
N VAL A 63 -2.65 5.02 -13.90
CA VAL A 63 -1.21 5.05 -14.16
C VAL A 63 -0.45 5.17 -12.84
N VAL A 64 0.75 4.61 -12.79
CA VAL A 64 1.65 4.75 -11.65
C VAL A 64 2.99 5.25 -12.16
N ALA A 65 3.45 6.38 -11.64
CA ALA A 65 4.78 6.88 -11.97
C ALA A 65 5.86 5.94 -11.41
N PRO A 66 7.03 5.82 -12.07
CA PRO A 66 8.13 5.04 -11.53
C PRO A 66 8.51 5.50 -10.11
N PHE A 67 8.61 4.56 -9.18
CA PHE A 67 9.04 4.82 -7.82
C PHE A 67 10.00 3.74 -7.33
N THR A 68 10.77 4.07 -6.30
CA THR A 68 11.60 3.10 -5.56
C THR A 68 10.86 2.71 -4.29
N PRO A 69 10.58 1.41 -4.06
CA PRO A 69 9.93 0.97 -2.84
C PRO A 69 10.75 1.33 -1.60
N ARG A 70 10.10 1.85 -0.57
CA ARG A 70 10.74 2.22 0.70
C ARG A 70 10.03 1.58 1.87
N LEU A 71 10.75 1.40 2.97
CA LEU A 71 10.13 1.05 4.23
C LEU A 71 9.30 2.25 4.68
N VAL A 72 7.98 2.07 4.78
CA VAL A 72 7.11 3.08 5.37
C VAL A 72 7.12 2.84 6.87
N GLU A 73 7.81 3.71 7.62
CA GLU A 73 7.70 3.74 9.07
C GLU A 73 6.29 4.20 9.42
N ARG A 74 5.46 3.28 9.94
CA ARG A 74 4.16 3.63 10.51
C ARG A 74 4.40 4.53 11.71
N SER A 75 4.07 5.81 11.56
CA SER A 75 4.13 6.85 12.61
C SER A 75 2.87 6.86 13.46
#